data_AF-A0A7C7VLP2-F1
#
_entry.id   AF-A0A7C7VLP2-F1
#
_cell.length_a   1.000
_cell.length_b   1.000
_cell.length_c   1.000
_cell.angle_alpha   90.00
_cell.angle_beta   90.00
_cell.angle_gamma   90.00
#
_symmetry.space_group_name_H-M   'P 1'
#
loop_
_entity.id
_entity.type
_entity.pdbx_description
1 polymer ?
#
loop_
_entity_poly.entity_id
_entity_poly.type
_entity_poly.pdbx_seq_one_letter_code
_entity_poly.pdbx_strand_id
1 'polypeptide(L)'
;DNFETDAMAYYLSAREITLINATFFKTDIFEFKSDKPISLSIRDGSGIISATTDVNIYFSPKSEKIIINKRILEKSYKNNKTLLINIKKGYHKIRVSPSFQLKIREEQILSKFAKKISLKKKSRTSQKGLKEVLNLNLRQAITVVHILDLDLDGKNEILVGLADGTLLFIKDKEVIRHYKTGGKINVIKAADIDCDGTYEVILGCQDRHLYVLNNEGDLKWRFRCPKGHLGSVGYVKYIEVVDINKDGKKEIILATGAWKIHALNFKGEQIWEYEAYAWNPTFLHVNDVDSDGLMEIIEGNDYFFVHVVDHKGNLKWKYRTRRPVIHSSTIEDLDNDGQKELVLAVSDNCIHVLNDNGRLKTKIVLGGEPTDVKVSDLNGDGEKEIYVSSDNYYFYCLTHTGEVIWVKDMNDIVEKVLLLDKRNVIACTPHGFKLFDGKGKERACYATTERLSYVTTNNRRILVGTCEGTLKILTM
;
A
#
# COMPACT_ATOMS: atom_id res chain seq x y z
N ASP A 1 33.19 9.88 2.01
CA ASP A 1 33.24 11.36 2.11
C ASP A 1 32.94 12.08 0.79
N ASN A 2 33.24 11.49 -0.37
CA ASN A 2 32.92 12.08 -1.68
C ASN A 2 31.60 11.58 -2.29
N PHE A 3 30.52 11.59 -1.50
CA PHE A 3 29.19 11.26 -2.03
C PHE A 3 28.61 12.46 -2.78
N GLU A 4 28.30 12.28 -4.06
CA GLU A 4 27.65 13.26 -4.92
C GLU A 4 26.64 12.53 -5.81
N THR A 5 25.45 13.09 -5.97
CA THR A 5 24.46 12.57 -6.94
C THR A 5 23.50 13.67 -7.34
N ASP A 6 23.00 13.58 -8.56
CA ASP A 6 21.88 14.37 -9.05
C ASP A 6 20.56 13.59 -8.95
N ALA A 7 20.59 12.39 -8.37
CA ALA A 7 19.41 11.56 -8.21
C ALA A 7 18.31 12.35 -7.52
N MET A 8 17.16 12.41 -8.17
CA MET A 8 15.97 13.07 -7.62
C MET A 8 15.55 12.42 -6.29
N ALA A 9 15.77 11.11 -6.14
CA ALA A 9 15.70 10.41 -4.86
C ALA A 9 16.77 9.33 -4.79
N TYR A 10 17.32 9.08 -3.59
CA TYR A 10 18.32 8.03 -3.41
C TYR A 10 18.22 7.34 -2.04
N TYR A 11 18.53 6.06 -1.99
CA TYR A 11 18.73 5.31 -0.75
C TYR A 11 20.10 4.63 -0.78
N LEU A 12 20.84 4.80 0.32
CA LEU A 12 22.21 4.31 0.45
C LEU A 12 22.37 3.59 1.77
N SER A 13 22.78 2.34 1.71
CA SER A 13 23.19 1.54 2.85
C SER A 13 24.52 0.85 2.57
N ALA A 14 25.08 0.14 3.55
CA ALA A 14 26.31 -0.63 3.35
C ALA A 14 26.20 -1.67 2.23
N ARG A 15 24.97 -2.11 1.91
CA ARG A 15 24.66 -3.20 0.97
C ARG A 15 23.78 -2.79 -0.20
N GLU A 16 23.25 -1.58 -0.21
CA GLU A 16 22.25 -1.16 -1.18
C GLU A 16 22.49 0.26 -1.67
N ILE A 17 22.38 0.45 -2.98
CA ILE A 17 22.37 1.74 -3.66
C ILE A 17 21.13 1.76 -4.52
N THR A 18 20.22 2.67 -4.20
CA THR A 18 19.08 3.01 -5.03
C THR A 18 19.18 4.47 -5.42
N LEU A 19 19.04 4.75 -6.70
CA LEU A 19 19.02 6.06 -7.34
C LEU A 19 17.79 6.10 -8.22
N ILE A 20 17.03 7.18 -8.15
CA ILE A 20 15.84 7.39 -8.95
C ILE A 20 16.07 8.61 -9.81
N ASN A 21 15.87 8.42 -11.11
CA ASN A 21 15.99 9.47 -12.12
C ASN A 21 17.31 10.25 -12.02
N ALA A 22 18.43 9.52 -11.97
CA ALA A 22 19.78 10.07 -11.82
C ALA A 22 20.54 10.02 -13.14
N THR A 23 21.32 11.06 -13.43
CA THR A 23 22.36 11.03 -14.49
C THR A 23 23.76 10.86 -13.92
N PHE A 24 23.92 11.00 -12.61
CA PHE A 24 25.21 10.99 -11.94
C PHE A 24 25.11 10.47 -10.50
N PHE A 25 26.03 9.58 -10.15
CA PHE A 25 26.27 9.18 -8.78
C PHE A 25 27.73 8.87 -8.59
N LYS A 26 28.32 9.37 -7.51
CA LYS A 26 29.71 9.16 -7.18
C LYS A 26 29.87 8.93 -5.69
N THR A 27 30.73 7.97 -5.39
CA THR A 27 31.26 7.66 -4.07
C THR A 27 32.75 7.37 -4.21
N ASP A 28 33.43 7.09 -3.10
CA ASP A 28 34.86 6.75 -3.09
C ASP A 28 35.19 5.42 -3.82
N ILE A 29 34.18 4.59 -4.07
CA ILE A 29 34.33 3.23 -4.63
C ILE A 29 33.54 2.97 -5.91
N PHE A 30 32.55 3.81 -6.21
CA PHE A 30 31.65 3.60 -7.33
C PHE A 30 31.24 4.95 -7.91
N GLU A 31 31.45 5.10 -9.21
CA GLU A 31 30.96 6.24 -9.98
C GLU A 31 30.16 5.74 -11.18
N PHE A 32 29.01 6.37 -11.38
CA PHE A 32 28.05 6.13 -12.44
C PHE A 32 27.72 7.49 -13.08
N LYS A 33 27.73 7.54 -14.41
CA LYS A 33 27.16 8.64 -15.20
C LYS A 33 26.26 8.08 -16.29
N SER A 34 25.27 8.83 -16.74
CA SER A 34 24.53 8.55 -17.95
C SER A 34 24.23 9.83 -18.71
N ASP A 35 24.01 9.71 -20.02
CA ASP A 35 23.60 10.84 -20.87
C ASP A 35 22.12 11.21 -20.70
N LYS A 36 21.32 10.32 -20.12
CA LYS A 36 19.91 10.54 -19.78
C LYS A 36 19.57 9.94 -18.41
N PRO A 37 18.56 10.47 -17.71
CA PRO A 37 18.20 9.97 -16.38
C PRO A 37 17.81 8.49 -16.39
N ILE A 38 18.26 7.74 -15.38
CA ILE A 38 17.87 6.35 -15.15
C ILE A 38 17.50 6.12 -13.68
N SER A 39 16.75 5.06 -13.43
CA SER A 39 16.60 4.52 -12.08
C SER A 39 17.47 3.28 -11.93
N LEU A 40 18.27 3.24 -10.87
CA LEU A 40 19.23 2.20 -10.56
C LEU A 40 18.95 1.68 -9.16
N SER A 41 18.75 0.38 -8.98
CA SER A 41 18.69 -0.23 -7.64
C SER A 41 19.58 -1.46 -7.63
N ILE A 42 20.62 -1.44 -6.80
CA ILE A 42 21.57 -2.55 -6.62
C ILE A 42 21.66 -2.89 -5.14
N ARG A 43 21.33 -4.13 -4.80
CA ARG A 43 21.45 -4.72 -3.47
C ARG A 43 22.34 -5.96 -3.49
N ASP A 44 23.32 -6.00 -2.60
CA ASP A 44 24.31 -7.07 -2.48
C ASP A 44 25.05 -7.36 -3.81
N GLY A 45 25.26 -6.32 -4.61
CA GLY A 45 25.90 -6.41 -5.94
C GLY A 45 24.98 -6.93 -7.05
N SER A 46 23.67 -7.07 -6.82
CA SER A 46 22.70 -7.45 -7.85
C SER A 46 21.52 -6.48 -7.90
N GLY A 47 21.00 -6.19 -9.08
CA GLY A 47 20.07 -5.08 -9.21
C GLY A 47 19.35 -4.98 -10.54
N ILE A 48 18.65 -3.87 -10.69
CA ILE A 48 17.92 -3.49 -11.90
C ILE A 48 18.29 -2.06 -12.27
N ILE A 49 18.46 -1.85 -13.58
CA ILE A 49 18.44 -0.54 -14.23
C ILE A 49 17.11 -0.42 -14.97
N SER A 50 16.42 0.70 -14.79
CA SER A 50 15.28 1.10 -15.60
C SER A 50 15.61 2.38 -16.34
N ALA A 51 15.38 2.37 -17.66
CA ALA A 51 15.56 3.52 -18.52
C ALA A 51 14.29 3.77 -19.35
N THR A 52 13.80 5.01 -19.38
CA THR A 52 12.60 5.40 -20.14
C THR A 52 12.91 5.61 -21.63
N THR A 53 14.19 5.71 -21.98
CA THR A 53 14.69 5.84 -23.35
C THR A 53 15.99 5.06 -23.52
N ASP A 54 16.44 4.88 -24.77
CA ASP A 54 17.79 4.38 -25.03
C ASP A 54 18.83 5.33 -24.41
N VAL A 55 19.72 4.78 -23.60
CA VAL A 55 20.64 5.55 -22.74
C VAL A 55 22.03 4.94 -22.77
N ASN A 56 23.03 5.83 -22.77
CA ASN A 56 24.42 5.47 -22.61
C ASN A 56 24.83 5.67 -21.16
N ILE A 57 25.36 4.59 -20.57
CA ILE A 57 25.77 4.54 -19.18
C ILE A 57 27.28 4.37 -19.11
N TYR A 58 27.92 5.22 -18.33
CA TYR A 58 29.32 5.16 -17.96
C TYR A 58 29.43 4.69 -16.52
N PHE A 59 30.01 3.52 -16.31
CA PHE A 59 30.50 3.15 -15.00
C PHE A 59 32.00 3.46 -14.94
N SER A 60 32.47 4.15 -13.90
CA SER A 60 33.90 4.15 -13.56
C SER A 60 34.09 3.18 -12.40
N PRO A 61 34.33 1.89 -12.69
CA PRO A 61 34.49 0.95 -11.62
C PRO A 61 35.87 1.07 -10.97
N LYS A 62 35.88 0.97 -9.63
CA LYS A 62 36.91 0.13 -8.96
C LYS A 62 36.48 -1.35 -8.88
N SER A 63 35.25 -1.71 -9.26
CA SER A 63 34.75 -3.09 -9.33
C SER A 63 35.24 -3.85 -10.57
N GLU A 64 35.67 -5.10 -10.42
CA GLU A 64 36.37 -5.82 -11.50
C GLU A 64 35.46 -6.25 -12.66
N LYS A 65 34.15 -6.44 -12.42
CA LYS A 65 33.22 -6.99 -13.42
C LYS A 65 31.80 -6.44 -13.24
N ILE A 66 31.20 -5.94 -14.33
CA ILE A 66 29.79 -5.56 -14.41
C ILE A 66 29.11 -6.46 -15.43
N ILE A 67 27.96 -7.02 -15.09
CA ILE A 67 27.16 -7.88 -15.96
C ILE A 67 25.80 -7.24 -16.14
N ILE A 68 25.39 -6.97 -17.38
CA ILE A 68 24.05 -6.45 -17.69
C ILE A 68 23.32 -7.42 -18.61
N ASN A 69 22.12 -7.87 -18.24
CA ASN A 69 21.32 -8.84 -19.00
C ASN A 69 22.12 -10.08 -19.44
N LYS A 70 22.94 -10.62 -18.54
CA LYS A 70 23.87 -11.74 -18.78
C LYS A 70 25.01 -11.47 -19.76
N ARG A 71 25.12 -10.25 -20.33
CA ARG A 71 26.32 -9.83 -21.07
C ARG A 71 27.37 -9.41 -20.06
N ILE A 72 28.48 -10.15 -20.06
CA ILE A 72 29.65 -9.83 -19.27
C ILE A 72 30.36 -8.66 -19.94
N LEU A 73 30.61 -7.61 -19.16
CA LEU A 73 31.44 -6.50 -19.58
C LEU A 73 32.74 -6.59 -18.78
N GLU A 74 33.74 -7.19 -19.42
CA GLU A 74 35.11 -7.30 -18.91
C GLU A 74 35.99 -6.19 -19.51
N LYS A 75 37.04 -5.83 -18.78
CA LYS A 75 37.99 -4.74 -19.08
C LYS A 75 38.43 -4.73 -20.55
N SER A 76 37.95 -3.79 -21.36
CA SER A 76 38.65 -3.35 -22.58
C SER A 76 39.24 -1.96 -22.34
N TYR A 77 40.48 -1.90 -21.82
CA TYR A 77 41.17 -0.63 -21.65
C TYR A 77 41.66 -0.09 -23.00
N LYS A 78 41.10 1.03 -23.45
CA LYS A 78 41.83 2.03 -24.23
C LYS A 78 41.45 3.43 -23.72
N ASN A 79 42.43 4.10 -23.13
CA ASN A 79 42.52 5.53 -22.85
C ASN A 79 41.54 6.26 -21.92
N ASN A 80 40.51 5.66 -21.31
CA ASN A 80 39.82 6.31 -20.18
C ASN A 80 39.19 5.28 -19.23
N LYS A 81 39.30 5.49 -17.91
CA LYS A 81 38.94 4.58 -16.81
C LYS A 81 37.41 4.35 -16.64
N THR A 82 36.66 4.23 -17.73
CA THR A 82 35.19 4.20 -17.74
C THR A 82 34.65 3.16 -18.73
N LEU A 83 33.74 2.32 -18.26
CA LEU A 83 32.97 1.35 -19.05
C LEU A 83 31.72 2.02 -19.60
N LEU A 84 31.66 2.20 -20.92
CA LEU A 84 30.48 2.69 -21.62
C LEU A 84 29.57 1.54 -22.05
N ILE A 85 28.28 1.67 -21.78
CA ILE A 85 27.26 0.67 -22.08
C ILE A 85 26.07 1.38 -22.69
N ASN A 86 25.64 0.92 -23.86
CA ASN A 86 24.35 1.29 -24.40
C ASN A 86 23.30 0.28 -23.89
N ILE A 87 22.27 0.78 -23.22
CA ILE A 87 21.08 0.00 -22.91
C ILE A 87 19.88 0.58 -23.65
N LYS A 88 18.98 -0.30 -24.08
CA LYS A 88 17.72 0.10 -24.72
C LYS A 88 16.74 0.63 -23.67
N LYS A 89 15.68 1.31 -24.12
CA LYS A 89 14.51 1.56 -23.27
C LYS A 89 14.04 0.25 -22.63
N GLY A 90 13.78 0.30 -21.32
CA GLY A 90 13.21 -0.82 -20.55
C GLY A 90 14.08 -1.27 -19.38
N TYR A 91 13.93 -2.55 -19.03
CA TYR A 91 14.46 -3.14 -17.80
C TYR A 91 15.70 -3.99 -18.06
N HIS A 92 16.76 -3.70 -17.31
CA HIS A 92 18.04 -4.39 -17.45
C HIS A 92 18.51 -4.89 -16.09
N LYS A 93 18.74 -6.20 -15.97
CA LYS A 93 19.36 -6.80 -14.78
C LYS A 93 20.82 -6.41 -14.74
N ILE A 94 21.30 -5.87 -13.63
CA ILE A 94 22.71 -5.57 -13.39
C ILE A 94 23.26 -6.46 -12.28
N ARG A 95 24.52 -6.88 -12.43
CA ARG A 95 25.32 -7.49 -11.37
C ARG A 95 26.69 -6.84 -11.35
N VAL A 96 27.16 -6.45 -10.18
CA VAL A 96 28.46 -5.83 -9.93
C VAL A 96 29.27 -6.79 -9.06
N SER A 97 30.50 -7.11 -9.50
CA SER A 97 31.42 -8.03 -8.82
C SER A 97 32.82 -7.39 -8.69
N PRO A 98 33.48 -7.47 -7.51
CA PRO A 98 32.90 -7.95 -6.24
C PRO A 98 31.71 -7.07 -5.82
N SER A 99 30.80 -7.63 -5.01
CA SER A 99 29.66 -6.88 -4.47
C SER A 99 30.18 -5.60 -3.83
N PHE A 100 29.62 -4.44 -4.21
CA PHE A 100 30.05 -3.20 -3.58
C PHE A 100 29.70 -3.27 -2.08
N GLN A 101 30.67 -2.97 -1.24
CA GLN A 101 30.44 -2.69 0.18
C GLN A 101 30.85 -1.25 0.42
N LEU A 102 29.87 -0.38 0.64
CA LEU A 102 30.17 0.97 1.09
C LEU A 102 30.75 0.86 2.50
N LYS A 103 32.04 1.17 2.67
CA LYS A 103 32.63 1.39 4.01
C LYS A 103 32.08 2.69 4.55
N ILE A 104 30.89 2.64 5.13
CA ILE A 104 30.32 3.81 5.79
C ILE A 104 30.93 3.89 7.18
N ARG A 105 31.77 4.90 7.44
CA ARG A 105 32.34 5.13 8.78
C ARG A 105 31.21 5.61 9.68
N GLU A 106 30.85 4.80 10.69
CA GLU A 106 29.79 5.12 11.65
C GLU A 106 30.00 6.49 12.30
N GLU A 107 31.22 6.88 12.66
CA GLU A 107 31.52 8.18 13.27
C GLU A 107 31.18 9.39 12.37
N GLN A 108 31.23 9.24 11.05
CA GLN A 108 30.92 10.30 10.09
C GLN A 108 29.43 10.38 9.76
N ILE A 109 28.74 9.23 9.70
CA ILE A 109 27.28 9.18 9.74
C ILE A 109 26.84 9.85 11.03
N LEU A 110 27.35 9.41 12.17
CA LEU A 110 27.01 9.91 13.48
C LEU A 110 27.35 11.39 13.66
N SER A 111 28.29 12.02 12.94
CA SER A 111 28.51 13.47 13.07
C SER A 111 27.57 14.31 12.18
N LYS A 112 27.30 13.88 10.94
CA LYS A 112 26.28 14.50 10.07
C LYS A 112 24.86 14.23 10.58
N PHE A 113 24.61 13.02 11.07
CA PHE A 113 23.40 12.63 11.75
C PHE A 113 23.36 13.10 13.19
N ALA A 114 24.44 13.31 13.97
CA ALA A 114 24.33 13.91 15.32
C ALA A 114 23.86 15.35 15.24
N LYS A 115 24.13 16.09 14.15
CA LYS A 115 23.44 17.36 13.90
C LYS A 115 21.94 17.19 13.60
N LYS A 116 21.51 16.03 13.08
CA LYS A 116 20.10 15.65 12.81
C LYS A 116 19.43 14.86 13.96
N ILE A 117 20.20 14.25 14.86
CA ILE A 117 19.85 13.37 16.00
C ILE A 117 20.02 14.14 17.33
N SER A 118 20.78 15.24 17.38
CA SER A 118 20.72 16.20 18.50
C SER A 118 19.42 16.98 18.54
N LEU A 119 18.63 16.94 17.45
CA LEU A 119 17.20 16.79 17.61
C LEU A 119 16.97 15.40 18.19
N LYS A 120 17.10 15.28 19.53
CA LYS A 120 16.22 14.35 20.25
C LYS A 120 14.87 14.57 19.56
N LYS A 121 14.28 13.55 18.91
CA LYS A 121 12.85 13.57 18.58
C LYS A 121 12.19 13.72 19.95
N LYS A 122 12.09 14.96 20.46
CA LYS A 122 11.06 15.35 21.40
C LYS A 122 9.85 15.05 20.57
N SER A 123 9.26 13.87 20.76
CA SER A 123 8.02 13.53 20.12
C SER A 123 7.03 14.53 20.68
N ARG A 124 6.87 15.62 19.94
CA ARG A 124 5.90 16.66 20.21
C ARG A 124 4.75 16.32 19.32
N THR A 125 3.60 16.08 19.93
CA THR A 125 2.36 16.13 19.20
C THR A 125 2.31 17.46 18.45
N SER A 126 2.17 17.40 17.15
CA SER A 126 2.12 18.59 16.31
C SER A 126 1.08 18.39 15.22
N GLN A 127 0.32 19.44 14.98
CA GLN A 127 -0.73 19.47 13.99
C GLN A 127 -0.65 20.82 13.28
N LYS A 128 -0.57 20.80 11.95
CA LYS A 128 -0.53 22.00 11.13
C LYS A 128 -1.49 21.86 9.96
N GLY A 129 -2.32 22.88 9.73
CA GLY A 129 -3.29 22.88 8.63
C GLY A 129 -4.44 21.88 8.81
N LEU A 130 -4.72 21.44 10.04
CA LEU A 130 -5.83 20.55 10.36
C LEU A 130 -6.59 21.10 11.57
N LYS A 131 -7.89 20.83 11.62
CA LYS A 131 -8.78 21.07 12.75
C LYS A 131 -9.17 19.76 13.41
N GLU A 132 -9.09 19.72 14.74
CA GLU A 132 -9.57 18.59 15.53
C GLU A 132 -11.09 18.67 15.72
N VAL A 133 -11.81 17.62 15.34
CA VAL A 133 -13.26 17.48 15.52
C VAL A 133 -13.57 16.60 16.73
N LEU A 134 -12.80 15.53 16.89
CA LEU A 134 -12.93 14.56 17.98
C LEU A 134 -11.55 14.15 18.48
N ASN A 135 -11.47 13.92 19.79
CA ASN A 135 -10.30 13.36 20.45
C ASN A 135 -10.75 12.64 21.72
N LEU A 136 -10.72 11.31 21.68
CA LEU A 136 -11.10 10.43 22.77
C LEU A 136 -9.97 9.46 23.06
N ASN A 137 -9.78 9.10 24.32
CA ASN A 137 -8.87 8.03 24.71
C ASN A 137 -9.68 6.85 25.24
N LEU A 138 -9.67 5.76 24.47
CA LEU A 138 -10.40 4.53 24.74
C LEU A 138 -9.58 3.51 25.53
N ARG A 139 -8.31 3.82 25.84
CA ARG A 139 -7.34 3.01 26.61
C ARG A 139 -7.07 1.60 26.06
N GLN A 140 -7.52 1.33 24.84
CA GLN A 140 -7.37 0.06 24.16
C GLN A 140 -7.01 0.31 22.70
N ALA A 141 -6.07 -0.46 22.16
CA ALA A 141 -5.61 -0.33 20.78
C ALA A 141 -6.78 -0.36 19.80
N ILE A 142 -6.91 0.71 19.01
CA ILE A 142 -7.94 0.81 17.97
C ILE A 142 -7.47 0.03 16.76
N THR A 143 -8.35 -0.79 16.17
CA THR A 143 -8.00 -1.63 15.02
C THR A 143 -8.71 -1.20 13.75
N VAL A 144 -9.90 -0.62 13.87
CA VAL A 144 -10.69 -0.14 12.75
C VAL A 144 -11.71 0.88 13.25
N VAL A 145 -12.00 1.88 12.42
CA VAL A 145 -13.01 2.92 12.68
C VAL A 145 -13.90 3.06 11.45
N HIS A 146 -15.21 3.08 11.65
CA HIS A 146 -16.19 3.33 10.60
C HIS A 146 -17.15 4.43 11.04
N ILE A 147 -17.58 5.30 10.10
CA ILE A 147 -18.45 6.45 10.39
C ILE A 147 -19.55 6.47 9.35
N LEU A 148 -20.79 6.48 9.83
CA LEU A 148 -22.00 6.62 9.04
C LEU A 148 -23.13 7.07 9.93
N ASP A 149 -24.20 7.58 9.32
CA ASP A 149 -25.50 7.72 9.94
C ASP A 149 -26.17 6.34 9.99
N LEU A 150 -26.01 5.65 11.13
CA LEU A 150 -26.41 4.26 11.32
C LEU A 150 -27.91 4.15 11.61
N ASP A 151 -28.46 5.13 12.34
CA ASP A 151 -29.87 5.17 12.75
C ASP A 151 -30.75 6.06 11.84
N LEU A 152 -30.17 6.64 10.79
CA LEU A 152 -30.84 7.48 9.79
C LEU A 152 -31.45 8.77 10.37
N ASP A 153 -30.86 9.29 11.46
CA ASP A 153 -31.31 10.54 12.10
C ASP A 153 -30.65 11.80 11.53
N GLY A 154 -29.76 11.65 10.54
CA GLY A 154 -29.00 12.71 9.89
C GLY A 154 -27.68 13.05 10.59
N LYS A 155 -27.32 12.36 11.68
CA LYS A 155 -26.05 12.50 12.39
C LYS A 155 -25.25 11.20 12.27
N ASN A 156 -23.94 11.32 12.17
CA ASN A 156 -23.09 10.14 12.08
C ASN A 156 -22.74 9.57 13.45
N GLU A 157 -22.92 8.26 13.61
CA GLU A 157 -22.29 7.45 14.63
C GLU A 157 -20.86 7.07 14.23
N ILE A 158 -20.06 6.75 15.24
CA ILE A 158 -18.69 6.26 15.07
C ILE A 158 -18.63 4.85 15.65
N LEU A 159 -18.37 3.88 14.78
CA LEU A 159 -18.11 2.50 15.14
C LEU A 159 -16.61 2.30 15.31
N VAL A 160 -16.19 1.81 16.48
CA VAL A 160 -14.77 1.58 16.79
C VAL A 160 -14.54 0.13 17.16
N GLY A 161 -13.74 -0.56 16.36
CA GLY A 161 -13.25 -1.89 16.67
C GLY A 161 -11.96 -1.81 17.49
N LEU A 162 -11.90 -2.59 18.56
CA LEU A 162 -10.76 -2.65 19.46
C LEU A 162 -10.03 -4.00 19.37
N ALA A 163 -8.75 -3.99 19.73
CA ALA A 163 -7.89 -5.17 19.68
C ALA A 163 -8.29 -6.28 20.66
N ASP A 164 -9.06 -5.95 21.71
CA ASP A 164 -9.58 -6.93 22.66
C ASP A 164 -10.89 -7.61 22.17
N GLY A 165 -11.39 -7.25 20.99
CA GLY A 165 -12.66 -7.77 20.44
C GLY A 165 -13.89 -6.94 20.81
N THR A 166 -13.73 -5.76 21.40
CA THR A 166 -14.87 -4.88 21.71
C THR A 166 -15.19 -3.97 20.53
N LEU A 167 -16.45 -3.97 20.08
CA LEU A 167 -17.02 -2.94 19.22
C LEU A 167 -17.66 -1.87 20.10
N LEU A 168 -17.32 -0.60 19.90
CA LEU A 168 -17.99 0.53 20.53
C LEU A 168 -18.82 1.30 19.49
N PHE A 169 -20.00 1.76 19.89
CA PHE A 169 -20.75 2.75 19.13
C PHE A 169 -20.71 4.05 19.91
N ILE A 170 -20.27 5.11 19.22
CA ILE A 170 -20.07 6.43 19.81
C ILE A 170 -20.97 7.42 19.07
N LYS A 171 -21.77 8.14 19.84
CA LYS A 171 -22.63 9.24 19.38
C LYS A 171 -22.41 10.44 20.30
N ASP A 172 -22.35 11.64 19.74
CA ASP A 172 -22.10 12.87 20.51
C ASP A 172 -20.88 12.81 21.46
N LYS A 173 -19.82 12.12 21.01
CA LYS A 173 -18.55 11.89 21.75
C LYS A 173 -18.66 10.97 22.97
N GLU A 174 -19.80 10.33 23.19
CA GLU A 174 -20.02 9.37 24.26
C GLU A 174 -20.21 7.97 23.71
N VAL A 175 -19.70 6.98 24.45
CA VAL A 175 -19.97 5.57 24.15
C VAL A 175 -21.39 5.27 24.58
N ILE A 176 -22.29 5.08 23.61
CA ILE A 176 -23.70 4.79 23.88
C ILE A 176 -23.95 3.30 24.12
N ARG A 177 -23.07 2.43 23.59
CA ARG A 177 -23.19 0.96 23.68
C ARG A 177 -21.93 0.26 23.19
N HIS A 178 -21.84 -1.03 23.50
CA HIS A 178 -20.76 -1.89 23.04
C HIS A 178 -21.26 -3.30 22.73
N TYR A 179 -20.52 -4.02 21.89
CA TYR A 179 -20.71 -5.44 21.61
C TYR A 179 -19.37 -6.16 21.75
N LYS A 180 -19.36 -7.35 22.36
CA LYS A 180 -18.14 -8.12 22.61
C LYS A 180 -18.06 -9.34 21.70
N THR A 181 -17.05 -9.38 20.84
CA THR A 181 -16.70 -10.57 20.04
C THR A 181 -15.70 -11.46 20.79
N GLY A 182 -15.39 -12.63 20.24
CA GLY A 182 -14.43 -13.56 20.83
C GLY A 182 -12.96 -13.23 20.54
N GLY A 183 -12.66 -12.19 19.76
CA GLY A 183 -11.29 -11.84 19.40
C GLY A 183 -11.20 -10.54 18.61
N LYS A 184 -9.97 -10.02 18.43
CA LYS A 184 -9.68 -8.75 17.76
C LYS A 184 -10.52 -8.54 16.51
N ILE A 185 -11.16 -7.37 16.42
CA ILE A 185 -11.91 -6.94 15.24
C ILE A 185 -10.89 -6.45 14.20
N ASN A 186 -10.90 -7.01 13.00
CA ASN A 186 -10.02 -6.61 11.91
C ASN A 186 -10.69 -5.62 10.95
N VAL A 187 -12.01 -5.72 10.78
CA VAL A 187 -12.77 -4.95 9.79
C VAL A 187 -14.20 -4.71 10.26
N ILE A 188 -14.71 -3.52 9.97
CA ILE A 188 -16.12 -3.11 10.16
C ILE A 188 -16.62 -2.65 8.80
N LYS A 189 -17.80 -3.14 8.40
CA LYS A 189 -18.62 -2.59 7.33
C LYS A 189 -20.02 -2.31 7.89
N ALA A 190 -20.74 -1.38 7.29
CA ALA A 190 -22.15 -1.21 7.55
C ALA A 190 -22.90 -1.04 6.23
N ALA A 191 -23.97 -1.81 6.06
CA ALA A 191 -24.75 -1.87 4.83
C ALA A 191 -26.12 -2.48 5.13
N ASP A 192 -27.15 -1.94 4.48
CA ASP A 192 -28.45 -2.60 4.37
C ASP A 192 -28.29 -3.83 3.47
N ILE A 193 -28.13 -5.01 4.07
CA ILE A 193 -27.83 -6.26 3.33
C ILE A 193 -29.09 -6.99 2.88
N ASP A 194 -30.21 -6.80 3.57
CA ASP A 194 -31.48 -7.45 3.27
C ASP A 194 -32.49 -6.55 2.56
N CYS A 195 -32.13 -5.28 2.38
CA CYS A 195 -32.88 -4.21 1.69
C CYS A 195 -34.18 -3.84 2.41
N ASP A 196 -34.15 -3.86 3.74
CA ASP A 196 -35.26 -3.44 4.60
C ASP A 196 -35.25 -1.93 4.95
N GLY A 197 -34.21 -1.21 4.52
CA GLY A 197 -34.05 0.22 4.77
C GLY A 197 -33.29 0.55 6.05
N THR A 198 -32.79 -0.44 6.79
CA THR A 198 -31.93 -0.26 7.96
C THR A 198 -30.52 -0.80 7.71
N TYR A 199 -29.52 -0.29 8.44
CA TYR A 199 -28.14 -0.73 8.27
C TYR A 199 -27.80 -1.88 9.21
N GLU A 200 -27.25 -2.97 8.68
CA GLU A 200 -26.53 -3.96 9.48
C GLU A 200 -25.08 -3.54 9.71
N VAL A 201 -24.54 -3.87 10.89
CA VAL A 201 -23.12 -3.76 11.21
C VAL A 201 -22.45 -5.12 11.07
N ILE A 202 -21.45 -5.21 10.20
CA ILE A 202 -20.76 -6.45 9.83
C ILE A 202 -19.32 -6.40 10.33
N LEU A 203 -18.93 -7.39 11.13
CA LEU A 203 -17.62 -7.46 11.77
C LEU A 203 -16.84 -8.69 11.32
N GLY A 204 -15.59 -8.49 10.89
CA GLY A 204 -14.64 -9.57 10.64
C GLY A 204 -13.63 -9.68 11.77
N CYS A 205 -13.53 -10.84 12.42
CA CYS A 205 -12.76 -11.01 13.64
C CYS A 205 -11.66 -12.08 13.57
N GLN A 206 -10.68 -11.97 14.46
CA GLN A 206 -9.59 -12.94 14.64
C GLN A 206 -10.05 -14.25 15.31
N ASP A 207 -11.25 -14.29 15.88
CA ASP A 207 -11.83 -15.51 16.46
C ASP A 207 -12.42 -16.48 15.41
N ARG A 208 -12.21 -16.18 14.12
CA ARG A 208 -12.75 -16.87 12.94
C ARG A 208 -14.24 -16.68 12.70
N HIS A 209 -14.83 -15.64 13.26
CA HIS A 209 -16.23 -15.33 13.01
C HIS A 209 -16.37 -14.05 12.20
N LEU A 210 -17.38 -14.10 11.33
CA LEU A 210 -18.09 -12.93 10.89
C LEU A 210 -19.33 -12.77 11.80
N TYR A 211 -19.54 -11.57 12.32
CA TYR A 211 -20.74 -11.22 13.06
C TYR A 211 -21.56 -10.22 12.25
N VAL A 212 -22.88 -10.40 12.21
CA VAL A 212 -23.81 -9.41 11.66
C VAL A 212 -24.74 -8.98 12.78
N LEU A 213 -24.73 -7.68 13.06
CA LEU A 213 -25.57 -7.03 14.05
C LEU A 213 -26.59 -6.15 13.34
N ASN A 214 -27.74 -5.89 13.94
CA ASN A 214 -28.62 -4.80 13.49
C ASN A 214 -28.00 -3.43 13.79
N ASN A 215 -28.65 -2.35 13.36
CA ASN A 215 -28.35 -0.97 13.73
C ASN A 215 -28.42 -0.76 15.26
N GLU A 216 -29.33 -1.47 15.96
CA GLU A 216 -29.33 -1.56 17.43
C GLU A 216 -28.29 -2.55 17.98
N GLY A 217 -27.26 -2.94 17.23
CA GLY A 217 -26.06 -3.69 17.64
C GLY A 217 -26.29 -5.02 18.38
N ASP A 218 -27.49 -5.55 18.31
CA ASP A 218 -27.87 -6.91 18.69
C ASP A 218 -27.47 -7.88 17.58
N LEU A 219 -27.03 -9.07 17.98
CA LEU A 219 -26.60 -10.11 17.05
C LEU A 219 -27.77 -10.65 16.24
N LYS A 220 -27.79 -10.40 14.91
CA LYS A 220 -28.70 -11.08 13.97
C LYS A 220 -28.22 -12.52 13.76
N TRP A 221 -26.98 -12.68 13.33
CA TRP A 221 -26.37 -13.99 13.09
C TRP A 221 -24.84 -13.92 13.03
N ARG A 222 -24.17 -15.07 13.05
CA ARG A 222 -22.73 -15.17 12.85
C ARG A 222 -22.36 -16.36 11.97
N PHE A 223 -21.33 -16.19 11.16
CA PHE A 223 -20.73 -17.26 10.36
C PHE A 223 -19.36 -17.62 10.91
N ARG A 224 -19.11 -18.91 11.13
CA ARG A 224 -17.81 -19.41 11.59
C ARG A 224 -17.02 -19.91 10.38
N CYS A 225 -15.93 -19.22 10.06
CA CYS A 225 -15.05 -19.62 8.97
C CYS A 225 -14.42 -21.00 9.27
N PRO A 226 -14.54 -21.96 8.34
CA PRO A 226 -13.87 -23.24 8.44
C PRO A 226 -12.35 -23.09 8.59
N LYS A 227 -11.69 -24.12 9.15
CA LYS A 227 -10.23 -24.20 9.06
C LYS A 227 -9.84 -24.49 7.61
N GLY A 228 -8.72 -23.92 7.19
CA GLY A 228 -8.15 -24.19 5.88
C GLY A 228 -7.21 -25.39 5.89
N HIS A 229 -6.52 -25.55 4.78
CA HIS A 229 -5.50 -26.58 4.59
C HIS A 229 -4.38 -26.46 5.66
N LEU A 230 -3.83 -27.60 6.09
CA LEU A 230 -2.87 -27.71 7.21
C LEU A 230 -3.33 -27.11 8.55
N GLY A 231 -4.65 -26.96 8.75
CA GLY A 231 -5.19 -26.41 9.99
C GLY A 231 -4.99 -24.89 10.11
N SER A 232 -4.74 -24.20 9.00
CA SER A 232 -4.71 -22.73 8.95
C SER A 232 -6.01 -22.16 9.51
N VAL A 233 -5.87 -21.07 10.25
CA VAL A 233 -6.95 -20.50 11.04
C VAL A 233 -7.67 -19.46 10.19
N GLY A 234 -8.98 -19.62 9.99
CA GLY A 234 -9.81 -18.74 9.18
C GLY A 234 -10.14 -17.39 9.83
N TYR A 235 -9.14 -16.64 10.30
CA TYR A 235 -9.36 -15.27 10.76
C TYR A 235 -9.97 -14.45 9.62
N VAL A 236 -11.05 -13.70 9.86
CA VAL A 236 -11.64 -12.84 8.83
C VAL A 236 -10.80 -11.58 8.72
N LYS A 237 -10.21 -11.33 7.54
CA LYS A 237 -9.27 -10.23 7.31
C LYS A 237 -9.92 -9.07 6.55
N TYR A 238 -10.65 -9.40 5.49
CA TYR A 238 -11.33 -8.42 4.64
C TYR A 238 -12.78 -8.83 4.41
N ILE A 239 -13.62 -7.83 4.22
CA ILE A 239 -15.05 -7.96 3.92
C ILE A 239 -15.37 -6.98 2.82
N GLU A 240 -16.10 -7.43 1.81
CA GLU A 240 -16.82 -6.56 0.87
C GLU A 240 -18.30 -6.92 0.85
N VAL A 241 -19.15 -5.93 0.61
CA VAL A 241 -20.61 -6.07 0.64
C VAL A 241 -21.19 -5.51 -0.64
N VAL A 242 -21.84 -6.37 -1.43
CA VAL A 242 -22.23 -6.06 -2.80
C VAL A 242 -23.30 -7.05 -3.28
N ASP A 243 -24.25 -6.55 -4.05
CA ASP A 243 -25.20 -7.40 -4.80
C ASP A 243 -24.45 -8.05 -5.97
N ILE A 244 -23.87 -9.22 -5.72
CA ILE A 244 -22.94 -9.86 -6.67
C ILE A 244 -23.69 -10.72 -7.69
N ASN A 245 -24.89 -11.16 -7.33
CA ASN A 245 -25.75 -11.99 -8.17
C ASN A 245 -26.88 -11.19 -8.87
N LYS A 246 -27.02 -9.90 -8.56
CA LYS A 246 -28.04 -8.96 -9.08
C LYS A 246 -29.47 -9.34 -8.70
N ASP A 247 -29.66 -9.94 -7.51
CA ASP A 247 -30.99 -10.29 -7.00
C ASP A 247 -31.66 -9.16 -6.20
N GLY A 248 -30.96 -8.04 -6.01
CA GLY A 248 -31.42 -6.87 -5.28
C GLY A 248 -31.11 -6.90 -3.79
N LYS A 249 -30.50 -7.98 -3.27
CA LYS A 249 -29.94 -8.06 -1.92
C LYS A 249 -28.42 -8.11 -1.99
N LYS A 250 -27.75 -7.78 -0.88
CA LYS A 250 -26.28 -7.75 -0.88
C LYS A 250 -25.70 -9.02 -0.30
N GLU A 251 -24.76 -9.61 -1.03
CA GLU A 251 -23.88 -10.65 -0.54
C GLU A 251 -22.73 -10.05 0.26
N ILE A 252 -22.15 -10.91 1.12
CA ILE A 252 -20.98 -10.60 1.92
C ILE A 252 -19.83 -11.49 1.43
N ILE A 253 -18.79 -10.87 0.88
CA ILE A 253 -17.58 -11.52 0.38
C ILE A 253 -16.48 -11.41 1.43
N LEU A 254 -15.85 -12.53 1.79
CA LEU A 254 -14.90 -12.63 2.90
C LEU A 254 -13.58 -13.22 2.43
N ALA A 255 -12.47 -12.56 2.74
CA ALA A 255 -11.15 -13.17 2.61
C ALA A 255 -10.59 -13.54 3.99
N THR A 256 -10.14 -14.79 4.13
CA THR A 256 -9.75 -15.36 5.42
C THR A 256 -8.31 -15.85 5.43
N GLY A 257 -7.70 -15.89 6.62
CA GLY A 257 -6.37 -16.50 6.82
C GLY A 257 -6.32 -18.03 6.59
N ALA A 258 -7.46 -18.65 6.29
CA ALA A 258 -7.59 -20.05 5.89
C ALA A 258 -7.38 -20.26 4.38
N TRP A 259 -6.93 -19.23 3.66
CA TRP A 259 -6.65 -19.28 2.21
C TRP A 259 -7.93 -19.42 1.39
N LYS A 260 -9.04 -18.92 1.94
CA LYS A 260 -10.36 -19.03 1.33
C LYS A 260 -11.02 -17.67 1.18
N ILE A 261 -11.70 -17.53 0.05
CA ILE A 261 -12.73 -16.53 -0.21
C ILE A 261 -14.09 -17.21 -0.02
N HIS A 262 -14.98 -16.58 0.74
CA HIS A 262 -16.36 -17.05 0.92
C HIS A 262 -17.32 -15.98 0.40
N ALA A 263 -18.40 -16.40 -0.25
CA ALA A 263 -19.57 -15.56 -0.48
C ALA A 263 -20.75 -16.07 0.33
N LEU A 264 -21.34 -15.19 1.13
CA LEU A 264 -22.51 -15.46 1.93
C LEU A 264 -23.67 -14.58 1.45
N ASN A 265 -24.89 -15.12 1.47
CA ASN A 265 -26.08 -14.27 1.31
C ASN A 265 -26.35 -13.47 2.59
N PHE A 266 -27.35 -12.58 2.54
CA PHE A 266 -27.75 -11.75 3.68
C PHE A 266 -28.21 -12.53 4.93
N LYS A 267 -28.53 -13.83 4.80
CA LYS A 267 -28.90 -14.72 5.91
C LYS A 267 -27.71 -15.48 6.51
N GLY A 268 -26.51 -15.31 5.94
CA GLY A 268 -25.30 -16.01 6.37
C GLY A 268 -25.14 -17.42 5.78
N GLU A 269 -25.94 -17.78 4.77
CA GLU A 269 -25.80 -19.05 4.05
C GLU A 269 -24.70 -18.91 2.99
N GLN A 270 -23.79 -19.89 2.94
CA GLN A 270 -22.69 -19.89 1.98
C GLN A 270 -23.20 -20.22 0.57
N ILE A 271 -23.00 -19.29 -0.36
CA ILE A 271 -23.36 -19.45 -1.78
C ILE A 271 -22.25 -20.23 -2.48
N TRP A 272 -21.01 -19.81 -2.30
CA TRP A 272 -19.83 -20.46 -2.85
C TRP A 272 -18.59 -20.20 -1.99
N GLU A 273 -17.54 -20.99 -2.23
CA GLU A 273 -16.21 -20.76 -1.69
C GLU A 273 -15.14 -20.97 -2.77
N TYR A 274 -14.04 -20.24 -2.65
CA TYR A 274 -12.86 -20.36 -3.51
C TYR A 274 -11.59 -20.49 -2.68
N GLU A 275 -10.73 -21.46 -3.01
CA GLU A 275 -9.45 -21.66 -2.33
C GLU A 275 -8.32 -20.88 -3.04
N ALA A 276 -7.97 -19.73 -2.48
CA ALA A 276 -6.86 -18.87 -2.89
C ALA A 276 -5.54 -19.43 -2.31
N TYR A 277 -5.09 -20.54 -2.90
CA TYR A 277 -4.03 -21.40 -2.37
C TYR A 277 -2.81 -20.64 -1.79
N ALA A 278 -2.58 -20.94 -0.51
CA ALA A 278 -1.49 -20.58 0.38
C ALA A 278 -1.37 -19.10 0.82
N TRP A 279 -1.40 -18.96 2.15
CA TRP A 279 -1.17 -17.79 3.00
C TRP A 279 -2.27 -16.70 3.08
N ASN A 280 -2.00 -15.66 3.87
CA ASN A 280 -2.98 -14.68 4.28
C ASN A 280 -3.30 -13.72 3.14
N PRO A 281 -4.59 -13.35 2.97
CA PRO A 281 -4.93 -12.26 2.08
C PRO A 281 -4.27 -10.97 2.59
N THR A 282 -3.85 -10.13 1.65
CA THR A 282 -3.31 -8.78 1.88
C THR A 282 -4.27 -7.71 1.39
N PHE A 283 -5.19 -8.03 0.49
CA PHE A 283 -6.32 -7.18 0.10
C PHE A 283 -7.46 -8.02 -0.50
N LEU A 284 -8.64 -7.41 -0.59
CA LEU A 284 -9.82 -7.92 -1.25
C LEU A 284 -10.54 -6.75 -1.94
N HIS A 285 -10.87 -6.90 -3.22
CA HIS A 285 -11.68 -5.95 -3.97
C HIS A 285 -12.80 -6.68 -4.69
N VAL A 286 -13.93 -5.99 -4.88
CA VAL A 286 -14.99 -6.42 -5.78
C VAL A 286 -15.20 -5.32 -6.82
N ASN A 287 -14.99 -5.65 -8.10
CA ASN A 287 -15.04 -4.68 -9.20
C ASN A 287 -15.29 -5.41 -10.53
N ASP A 288 -16.01 -4.77 -11.44
CA ASP A 288 -16.12 -5.19 -12.84
C ASP A 288 -14.82 -4.83 -13.59
N VAL A 289 -13.91 -5.80 -13.67
CA VAL A 289 -12.54 -5.60 -14.16
C VAL A 289 -12.47 -5.65 -15.68
N ASP A 290 -13.25 -6.51 -16.32
CA ASP A 290 -13.29 -6.66 -17.78
C ASP A 290 -14.48 -5.96 -18.45
N SER A 291 -15.24 -5.17 -17.70
CA SER A 291 -16.34 -4.33 -18.19
C SER A 291 -17.47 -5.14 -18.85
N ASP A 292 -17.67 -6.39 -18.41
CA ASP A 292 -18.76 -7.26 -18.87
C ASP A 292 -20.08 -6.99 -18.11
N GLY A 293 -20.04 -6.11 -17.11
CA GLY A 293 -21.15 -5.73 -16.26
C GLY A 293 -21.37 -6.66 -15.06
N LEU A 294 -20.60 -7.73 -14.92
CA LEU A 294 -20.56 -8.60 -13.75
C LEU A 294 -19.37 -8.20 -12.87
N MET A 295 -19.44 -8.52 -11.59
CA MET A 295 -18.39 -8.16 -10.65
C MET A 295 -17.41 -9.32 -10.47
N GLU A 296 -16.12 -9.04 -10.56
CA GLU A 296 -15.06 -9.95 -10.15
C GLU A 296 -14.65 -9.70 -8.70
N ILE A 297 -14.11 -10.75 -8.09
CA ILE A 297 -13.45 -10.71 -6.79
C ILE A 297 -11.94 -10.83 -7.02
N ILE A 298 -11.21 -9.82 -6.57
CA ILE A 298 -9.76 -9.74 -6.69
C ILE A 298 -9.15 -9.89 -5.30
N GLU A 299 -8.37 -10.94 -5.11
CA GLU A 299 -7.67 -11.24 -3.86
C GLU A 299 -6.18 -11.35 -4.14
N GLY A 300 -5.36 -10.71 -3.31
CA GLY A 300 -3.91 -10.89 -3.31
C GLY A 300 -3.45 -11.42 -1.96
N ASN A 301 -2.37 -12.20 -1.96
CA ASN A 301 -1.83 -12.82 -0.76
C ASN A 301 -0.33 -12.59 -0.55
N ASP A 302 0.16 -12.98 0.63
CA ASP A 302 1.57 -12.96 1.03
C ASP A 302 2.42 -14.11 0.43
N TYR A 303 1.89 -14.91 -0.50
CA TYR A 303 2.55 -16.07 -1.13
C TYR A 303 2.52 -16.06 -2.66
N PHE A 304 2.78 -14.92 -3.30
CA PHE A 304 3.05 -14.76 -4.75
C PHE A 304 1.86 -14.59 -5.70
N PHE A 305 0.61 -14.72 -5.26
CA PHE A 305 -0.51 -14.74 -6.20
C PHE A 305 -1.49 -13.57 -6.00
N VAL A 306 -2.01 -13.10 -7.14
CA VAL A 306 -3.33 -12.48 -7.22
C VAL A 306 -4.26 -13.47 -7.89
N HIS A 307 -5.43 -13.68 -7.29
CA HIS A 307 -6.54 -14.45 -7.84
C HIS A 307 -7.66 -13.50 -8.26
N VAL A 308 -8.19 -13.71 -9.47
CA VAL A 308 -9.40 -13.03 -9.95
C VAL A 308 -10.46 -14.08 -10.23
N VAL A 309 -11.55 -13.96 -9.48
CA VAL A 309 -12.65 -14.93 -9.41
C VAL A 309 -13.91 -14.25 -9.92
N ASP A 310 -14.71 -14.95 -10.74
CA ASP A 310 -15.98 -14.43 -11.22
C ASP A 310 -17.04 -14.35 -10.09
N HIS A 311 -18.16 -13.70 -10.39
CA HIS A 311 -19.29 -13.56 -9.48
C HIS A 311 -19.89 -14.89 -8.95
N LYS A 312 -19.53 -16.03 -9.57
CA LYS A 312 -19.98 -17.39 -9.21
C LYS A 312 -18.92 -18.19 -8.43
N GLY A 313 -17.76 -17.61 -8.14
CA GLY A 313 -16.68 -18.30 -7.42
C GLY A 313 -15.72 -19.10 -8.30
N ASN A 314 -15.74 -18.94 -9.64
CA ASN A 314 -14.80 -19.61 -10.54
C ASN A 314 -13.59 -18.73 -10.84
N LEU A 315 -12.41 -19.34 -10.90
CA LEU A 315 -11.18 -18.64 -11.29
C LEU A 315 -11.28 -18.16 -12.75
N LYS A 316 -11.24 -16.84 -12.99
CA LYS A 316 -11.04 -16.26 -14.33
C LYS A 316 -9.56 -16.36 -14.71
N TRP A 317 -8.69 -15.82 -13.86
CA TRP A 317 -7.25 -15.86 -14.07
C TRP A 317 -6.47 -15.60 -12.77
N LYS A 318 -5.18 -15.90 -12.79
CA LYS A 318 -4.27 -15.57 -11.69
C LYS A 318 -2.94 -15.03 -12.19
N TYR A 319 -2.35 -14.13 -11.43
CA TYR A 319 -1.04 -13.57 -11.72
C TYR A 319 -0.04 -14.01 -10.65
N ARG A 320 1.15 -14.46 -11.08
CA ARG A 320 2.22 -14.89 -10.18
C ARG A 320 3.37 -13.88 -10.19
N THR A 321 3.71 -13.34 -9.03
CA THR A 321 4.88 -12.47 -8.85
C THR A 321 6.17 -13.28 -8.66
N ARG A 322 7.31 -12.61 -8.76
CA ARG A 322 8.63 -13.24 -8.58
C ARG A 322 9.01 -13.38 -7.10
N ARG A 323 8.50 -12.50 -6.24
CA ARG A 323 8.72 -12.48 -4.79
C ARG A 323 7.40 -12.59 -4.05
N PRO A 324 7.39 -13.21 -2.85
CA PRO A 324 6.16 -13.36 -2.08
C PRO A 324 5.70 -11.99 -1.61
N VAL A 325 4.43 -11.82 -1.28
CA VAL A 325 3.85 -10.54 -0.83
C VAL A 325 3.54 -9.53 -1.92
N ILE A 326 2.25 -9.22 -1.99
CA ILE A 326 1.66 -8.11 -2.72
C ILE A 326 0.97 -7.27 -1.65
N HIS A 327 1.51 -6.10 -1.33
CA HIS A 327 1.08 -5.35 -0.13
C HIS A 327 -0.28 -4.68 -0.32
N SER A 328 -0.54 -4.21 -1.54
CA SER A 328 -1.73 -3.44 -1.86
C SER A 328 -2.02 -3.50 -3.36
N SER A 329 -3.25 -3.16 -3.72
CA SER A 329 -3.63 -2.97 -5.10
C SER A 329 -4.63 -1.83 -5.29
N THR A 330 -4.80 -1.42 -6.54
CA THR A 330 -5.87 -0.55 -7.00
C THR A 330 -6.29 -0.94 -8.40
N ILE A 331 -7.57 -0.73 -8.74
CA ILE A 331 -8.17 -1.08 -10.03
C ILE A 331 -8.71 0.21 -10.64
N GLU A 332 -8.10 0.66 -11.73
CA GLU A 332 -8.46 1.91 -12.40
C GLU A 332 -8.08 1.84 -13.87
N ASP A 333 -8.83 2.52 -14.73
CA ASP A 333 -8.40 2.83 -16.10
C ASP A 333 -7.24 3.83 -16.02
N LEU A 334 -6.01 3.33 -16.10
CA LEU A 334 -4.79 4.05 -15.76
C LEU A 334 -4.29 4.90 -16.93
N ASP A 335 -4.53 4.47 -18.16
CA ASP A 335 -4.13 5.16 -19.39
C ASP A 335 -5.30 5.76 -20.19
N ASN A 336 -6.48 5.84 -19.58
CA ASN A 336 -7.70 6.43 -20.14
C ASN A 336 -8.14 5.76 -21.45
N ASP A 337 -7.87 4.46 -21.62
CA ASP A 337 -8.23 3.68 -22.80
C ASP A 337 -9.64 3.04 -22.73
N GLY A 338 -10.31 3.20 -21.57
CA GLY A 338 -11.62 2.65 -21.28
C GLY A 338 -11.60 1.25 -20.65
N GLN A 339 -10.45 0.58 -20.58
CA GLN A 339 -10.26 -0.67 -19.86
C GLN A 339 -9.57 -0.41 -18.52
N LYS A 340 -9.86 -1.24 -17.52
CA LYS A 340 -9.24 -1.08 -16.20
C LYS A 340 -7.96 -1.88 -16.10
N GLU A 341 -6.95 -1.29 -15.49
CA GLU A 341 -5.74 -1.97 -15.05
C GLU A 341 -5.80 -2.33 -13.58
N LEU A 342 -5.19 -3.47 -13.25
CA LEU A 342 -4.85 -3.82 -11.89
C LEU A 342 -3.41 -3.39 -11.59
N VAL A 343 -3.25 -2.43 -10.67
CA VAL A 343 -1.96 -1.88 -10.25
C VAL A 343 -1.57 -2.46 -8.89
N LEU A 344 -0.44 -3.15 -8.82
CA LEU A 344 -0.01 -3.96 -7.67
C LEU A 344 1.27 -3.42 -7.04
N ALA A 345 1.28 -3.24 -5.71
CA ALA A 345 2.48 -2.98 -4.92
C ALA A 345 3.16 -4.30 -4.53
N VAL A 346 4.26 -4.66 -5.19
CA VAL A 346 4.91 -5.98 -5.03
C VAL A 346 6.26 -5.86 -4.33
N SER A 347 6.56 -6.82 -3.45
CA SER A 347 7.83 -6.92 -2.69
C SER A 347 9.12 -7.10 -3.52
N ASP A 348 9.00 -7.14 -4.85
CA ASP A 348 10.14 -7.15 -5.77
C ASP A 348 10.60 -5.74 -6.17
N ASN A 349 10.32 -4.75 -5.31
CA ASN A 349 10.65 -3.33 -5.45
C ASN A 349 9.97 -2.66 -6.65
N CYS A 350 8.86 -3.24 -7.11
CA CYS A 350 8.17 -2.79 -8.31
C CYS A 350 6.67 -2.60 -8.07
N ILE A 351 6.10 -1.62 -8.77
CA ILE A 351 4.67 -1.64 -9.11
C ILE A 351 4.49 -2.51 -10.37
N HIS A 352 3.54 -3.43 -10.37
CA HIS A 352 3.17 -4.21 -11.55
C HIS A 352 1.81 -3.69 -12.05
N VAL A 353 1.70 -3.43 -13.34
CA VAL A 353 0.45 -3.02 -13.99
C VAL A 353 0.00 -4.16 -14.88
N LEU A 354 -1.16 -4.73 -14.58
CA LEU A 354 -1.79 -5.81 -15.33
C LEU A 354 -3.02 -5.27 -16.07
N ASN A 355 -3.31 -5.80 -17.24
CA ASN A 355 -4.59 -5.57 -17.89
C ASN A 355 -5.72 -6.41 -17.26
N ASP A 356 -6.92 -6.21 -17.75
CA ASP A 356 -8.17 -6.93 -17.44
C ASP A 356 -8.07 -8.47 -17.44
N ASN A 357 -7.21 -9.04 -18.28
CA ASN A 357 -6.99 -10.49 -18.40
C ASN A 357 -5.74 -11.00 -17.66
N GLY A 358 -5.16 -10.18 -16.78
CA GLY A 358 -4.05 -10.58 -15.92
C GLY A 358 -2.68 -10.65 -16.59
N ARG A 359 -2.54 -10.15 -17.83
CA ARG A 359 -1.25 -9.99 -18.50
C ARG A 359 -0.56 -8.72 -18.03
N LEU A 360 0.74 -8.85 -17.78
CA LEU A 360 1.60 -7.74 -17.37
C LEU A 360 1.77 -6.73 -18.52
N LYS A 361 1.20 -5.52 -18.39
CA LYS A 361 1.45 -4.37 -19.28
C LYS A 361 2.84 -3.78 -19.02
N THR A 362 3.14 -3.46 -17.76
CA THR A 362 4.43 -2.88 -17.37
C THR A 362 4.80 -3.17 -15.92
N LYS A 363 6.08 -2.97 -15.60
CA LYS A 363 6.58 -2.86 -14.22
C LYS A 363 7.12 -1.46 -14.03
N ILE A 364 7.15 -0.94 -12.81
CA ILE A 364 7.75 0.36 -12.47
C ILE A 364 8.64 0.16 -11.25
N VAL A 365 9.93 0.49 -11.33
CA VAL A 365 10.92 0.23 -10.27
C VAL A 365 11.10 1.47 -9.38
N LEU A 366 10.94 1.29 -8.08
CA LEU A 366 11.05 2.37 -7.08
C LEU A 366 12.34 2.30 -6.26
N GLY A 367 13.05 1.16 -6.35
CA GLY A 367 14.28 0.88 -5.63
C GLY A 367 14.13 0.77 -4.10
N GLY A 368 12.89 0.71 -3.62
CA GLY A 368 12.47 0.20 -2.32
C GLY A 368 11.22 -0.65 -2.51
N GLU A 369 10.83 -1.37 -1.47
CA GLU A 369 9.63 -2.19 -1.46
C GLU A 369 8.41 -1.25 -1.35
N PRO A 370 7.47 -1.26 -2.33
CA PRO A 370 6.25 -0.49 -2.22
C PRO A 370 5.32 -1.11 -1.17
N THR A 371 4.78 -0.27 -0.29
CA THR A 371 3.92 -0.68 0.83
C THR A 371 2.44 -0.43 0.56
N ASP A 372 2.10 0.57 -0.26
CA ASP A 372 0.74 0.87 -0.68
C ASP A 372 0.75 1.65 -2.00
N VAL A 373 -0.34 1.53 -2.76
CA VAL A 373 -0.51 2.20 -4.06
C VAL A 373 -1.94 2.73 -4.21
N LYS A 374 -2.08 3.94 -4.75
CA LYS A 374 -3.35 4.57 -5.12
C LYS A 374 -3.22 5.27 -6.47
N VAL A 375 -4.30 5.31 -7.24
CA VAL A 375 -4.34 5.96 -8.56
C VAL A 375 -5.41 7.05 -8.55
N SER A 376 -5.07 8.25 -9.01
CA SER A 376 -6.02 9.37 -9.12
C SER A 376 -5.42 10.52 -9.94
N ASP A 377 -6.25 11.28 -10.63
CA ASP A 377 -5.87 12.60 -11.18
C ASP A 377 -6.08 13.65 -10.07
N LEU A 378 -5.01 14.02 -9.35
CA LEU A 378 -5.08 15.05 -8.31
C LEU A 378 -4.53 16.40 -8.77
N ASN A 379 -3.82 16.43 -9.90
CA ASN A 379 -3.26 17.65 -10.46
C ASN A 379 -4.29 18.37 -11.37
N GLY A 380 -5.33 17.68 -11.81
CA GLY A 380 -6.45 18.15 -12.63
C GLY A 380 -6.13 18.25 -14.13
N ASP A 381 -5.17 17.50 -14.64
CA ASP A 381 -4.76 17.53 -16.05
C ASP A 381 -5.48 16.48 -16.93
N GLY A 382 -6.30 15.62 -16.33
CA GLY A 382 -7.06 14.58 -17.01
C GLY A 382 -6.32 13.24 -17.12
N GLU A 383 -5.03 13.19 -16.78
CA GLU A 383 -4.25 11.96 -16.71
C GLU A 383 -4.18 11.47 -15.26
N LYS A 384 -4.28 10.16 -15.02
CA LYS A 384 -4.19 9.63 -13.65
C LYS A 384 -2.73 9.46 -13.24
N GLU A 385 -2.41 9.88 -12.03
CA GLU A 385 -1.12 9.59 -11.39
C GLU A 385 -1.17 8.34 -10.52
N ILE A 386 0.00 7.73 -10.33
CA ILE A 386 0.23 6.65 -9.37
C ILE A 386 0.95 7.21 -8.14
N TYR A 387 0.29 7.13 -6.99
CA TYR A 387 0.82 7.51 -5.69
C TYR A 387 1.29 6.27 -4.94
N VAL A 388 2.57 6.21 -4.59
CA VAL A 388 3.18 5.01 -4.00
C VAL A 388 3.95 5.34 -2.74
N SER A 389 3.67 4.61 -1.66
CA SER A 389 4.50 4.60 -0.45
C SER A 389 5.52 3.47 -0.51
N SER A 390 6.70 3.67 0.10
CA SER A 390 7.75 2.66 0.15
C SER A 390 8.48 2.59 1.49
N ASP A 391 9.06 1.43 1.77
CA ASP A 391 9.92 1.16 2.93
C ASP A 391 11.24 1.95 2.92
N ASN A 392 11.63 2.50 1.78
CA ASN A 392 12.82 3.31 1.61
C ASN A 392 12.64 4.79 2.03
N TYR A 393 11.57 5.08 2.78
CA TYR A 393 11.18 6.39 3.33
C TYR A 393 10.60 7.39 2.32
N TYR A 394 10.45 6.98 1.06
CA TYR A 394 9.93 7.85 0.02
C TYR A 394 8.43 7.66 -0.23
N PHE A 395 7.78 8.78 -0.55
CA PHE A 395 6.46 8.84 -1.13
C PHE A 395 6.57 9.40 -2.56
N TYR A 396 6.12 8.60 -3.52
CA TYR A 396 6.26 8.86 -4.95
C TYR A 396 4.93 9.30 -5.56
N CYS A 397 5.02 10.22 -6.52
CA CYS A 397 3.97 10.49 -7.48
C CYS A 397 4.54 10.26 -8.88
N LEU A 398 3.90 9.37 -9.63
CA LEU A 398 4.37 8.90 -10.92
C LEU A 398 3.27 9.13 -11.96
N THR A 399 3.65 9.28 -13.22
CA THR A 399 2.72 9.20 -14.34
C THR A 399 2.20 7.76 -14.49
N HIS A 400 1.16 7.57 -15.32
CA HIS A 400 0.65 6.25 -15.67
C HIS A 400 1.72 5.32 -16.30
N THR A 401 2.77 5.88 -16.92
CA THR A 401 3.90 5.11 -17.48
C THR A 401 5.01 4.80 -16.47
N GLY A 402 4.94 5.38 -15.27
CA GLY A 402 5.95 5.23 -14.21
C GLY A 402 7.08 6.25 -14.24
N GLU A 403 6.97 7.31 -15.05
CA GLU A 403 7.88 8.46 -14.95
C GLU A 403 7.59 9.23 -13.67
N VAL A 404 8.63 9.72 -13.00
CA VAL A 404 8.43 10.39 -11.73
C VAL A 404 8.07 11.86 -11.92
N ILE A 405 6.94 12.27 -11.33
CA ILE A 405 6.51 13.67 -11.30
C ILE A 405 7.16 14.37 -10.10
N TRP A 406 7.07 13.77 -8.92
CA TRP A 406 7.77 14.23 -7.72
C TRP A 406 7.97 13.10 -6.70
N VAL A 407 8.93 13.31 -5.78
CA VAL A 407 9.20 12.42 -4.65
C VAL A 407 9.32 13.24 -3.37
N LYS A 408 8.88 12.66 -2.24
CA LYS A 408 9.01 13.24 -0.91
C LYS A 408 9.70 12.28 0.05
N ASP A 409 10.75 12.75 0.69
CA ASP A 409 11.37 12.09 1.84
C ASP A 409 10.51 12.34 3.09
N MET A 410 9.93 11.27 3.61
CA MET A 410 9.07 11.31 4.79
C MET A 410 9.86 11.17 6.10
N ASN A 411 11.18 10.93 6.02
CA ASN A 411 12.11 10.69 7.14
C ASN A 411 11.68 9.51 8.06
N ASP A 412 10.82 8.64 7.54
CA ASP A 412 10.30 7.45 8.20
C ASP A 412 9.65 6.55 7.14
N ILE A 413 9.42 5.27 7.48
CA ILE A 413 8.77 4.34 6.56
C ILE A 413 7.37 4.87 6.24
N VAL A 414 7.02 4.88 4.96
CA VAL A 414 5.68 5.26 4.54
C VAL A 414 4.87 3.97 4.44
N GLU A 415 3.89 3.80 5.31
CA GLU A 415 3.14 2.53 5.45
C GLU A 415 1.85 2.52 4.62
N LYS A 416 1.26 3.69 4.34
CA LYS A 416 -0.05 3.78 3.70
C LYS A 416 -0.22 5.06 2.88
N VAL A 417 -0.98 4.96 1.80
CA VAL A 417 -1.44 6.09 0.97
C VAL A 417 -2.97 6.17 1.04
N LEU A 418 -3.49 7.37 1.31
CA LEU A 418 -4.92 7.63 1.35
C LEU A 418 -5.28 8.82 0.46
N LEU A 419 -6.37 8.71 -0.29
CA LEU A 419 -6.98 9.84 -0.99
C LEU A 419 -7.96 10.53 -0.03
N LEU A 420 -7.77 11.83 0.23
CA LEU A 420 -8.70 12.59 1.07
C LEU A 420 -9.88 13.13 0.24
N ASP A 421 -9.57 13.62 -0.96
CA ASP A 421 -10.49 14.17 -1.94
C ASP A 421 -9.82 14.16 -3.32
N LYS A 422 -10.47 14.79 -4.31
CA LYS A 422 -10.00 14.90 -5.70
C LYS A 422 -8.73 15.75 -5.91
N ARG A 423 -8.11 16.27 -4.84
CA ARG A 423 -6.95 17.15 -4.92
C ARG A 423 -5.86 16.82 -3.92
N ASN A 424 -6.16 16.02 -2.89
CA ASN A 424 -5.31 15.83 -1.73
C ASN A 424 -5.06 14.35 -1.45
N VAL A 425 -3.78 14.02 -1.24
CA VAL A 425 -3.29 12.69 -0.88
C VAL A 425 -2.52 12.73 0.43
N ILE A 426 -2.63 11.66 1.21
CA ILE A 426 -1.99 11.50 2.51
C ILE A 426 -0.99 10.36 2.46
N ALA A 427 0.22 10.62 2.94
CA ALA A 427 1.26 9.61 3.18
C ALA A 427 1.40 9.38 4.69
N CYS A 428 1.11 8.16 5.14
CA CYS A 428 1.13 7.79 6.55
C CYS A 428 2.46 7.15 6.93
N THR A 429 2.95 7.50 8.11
CA THR A 429 4.12 6.89 8.75
C THR A 429 3.70 6.30 10.11
N PRO A 430 4.54 5.50 10.79
CA PRO A 430 4.21 4.91 12.08
C PRO A 430 3.66 5.87 13.15
N HIS A 431 4.06 7.14 13.12
CA HIS A 431 3.76 8.13 14.18
C HIS A 431 3.14 9.42 13.64
N GLY A 432 2.60 9.39 12.43
CA GLY A 432 2.03 10.59 11.83
C GLY A 432 1.64 10.41 10.38
N PHE A 433 1.28 11.52 9.75
CA PHE A 433 1.08 11.57 8.31
C PHE A 433 1.31 12.99 7.79
N LYS A 434 1.56 13.10 6.50
CA LYS A 434 1.57 14.39 5.79
C LYS A 434 0.58 14.35 4.64
N LEU A 435 -0.02 15.50 4.36
CA LEU A 435 -0.98 15.71 3.30
C LEU A 435 -0.37 16.60 2.23
N PHE A 436 -0.46 16.16 0.98
CA PHE A 436 0.07 16.82 -0.21
C PHE A 436 -1.06 17.09 -1.20
N ASP A 437 -0.91 18.15 -2.00
CA ASP A 437 -1.70 18.28 -3.24
C ASP A 437 -1.09 17.47 -4.39
N GLY A 438 -1.79 17.39 -5.53
CA GLY A 438 -1.29 16.70 -6.74
C GLY A 438 0.05 17.22 -7.28
N LYS A 439 0.45 18.45 -6.91
CA LYS A 439 1.77 19.03 -7.28
C LYS A 439 2.86 18.74 -6.23
N GLY A 440 2.55 17.95 -5.20
CA GLY A 440 3.48 17.58 -4.15
C GLY A 440 3.75 18.69 -3.13
N LYS A 441 2.92 19.72 -3.05
CA LYS A 441 3.04 20.75 -2.00
C LYS A 441 2.40 20.25 -0.72
N GLU A 442 3.17 20.23 0.38
CA GLU A 442 2.65 19.90 1.71
C GLU A 442 1.59 20.95 2.12
N ARG A 443 0.38 20.48 2.42
CA ARG A 443 -0.75 21.32 2.85
C ARG A 443 -0.99 21.21 4.35
N ALA A 444 -0.79 20.02 4.90
CA ALA A 444 -1.01 19.74 6.31
C ALA A 444 -0.14 18.58 6.81
N CYS A 445 0.04 18.51 8.12
CA CYS A 445 0.70 17.38 8.76
C CYS A 445 0.18 17.13 10.17
N TYR A 446 0.31 15.88 10.59
CA TYR A 446 0.00 15.40 11.93
C TYR A 446 1.13 14.49 12.41
N ALA A 447 1.59 14.72 13.64
CA ALA A 447 2.54 13.87 14.31
C ALA A 447 2.11 13.64 15.76
N THR A 448 2.35 12.44 16.26
CA THR A 448 2.01 12.01 17.63
C THR A 448 3.15 11.19 18.22
N THR A 449 3.13 11.00 19.54
CA THR A 449 4.05 10.10 20.24
C THR A 449 3.61 8.63 20.16
N GLU A 450 2.31 8.42 20.00
CA GLU A 450 1.65 7.13 19.92
C GLU A 450 1.82 6.50 18.54
N ARG A 451 1.88 5.17 18.45
CA ARG A 451 1.95 4.51 17.14
C ARG A 451 0.56 4.50 16.51
N LEU A 452 0.46 4.94 15.26
CA LEU A 452 -0.77 4.86 14.49
C LEU A 452 -1.06 3.38 14.19
N SER A 453 -2.23 2.92 14.59
CA SER A 453 -2.71 1.56 14.33
C SER A 453 -3.75 1.53 13.21
N TYR A 454 -4.45 2.65 13.00
CA TYR A 454 -5.45 2.78 11.95
C TYR A 454 -5.50 4.22 11.43
N VAL A 455 -5.44 4.38 10.12
CA VAL A 455 -5.71 5.67 9.45
C VAL A 455 -6.57 5.42 8.22
N THR A 456 -7.65 6.17 8.08
CA THR A 456 -8.50 6.16 6.88
C THR A 456 -9.11 7.54 6.63
N THR A 457 -9.72 7.71 5.46
CA THR A 457 -10.46 8.91 5.09
C THR A 457 -11.95 8.58 4.94
N ASN A 458 -12.81 9.53 5.31
CA ASN A 458 -14.26 9.45 5.11
C ASN A 458 -14.82 10.87 4.98
N ASN A 459 -15.45 11.20 3.84
CA ASN A 459 -16.09 12.51 3.60
C ASN A 459 -15.20 13.71 3.96
N ARG A 460 -13.96 13.73 3.45
CA ARG A 460 -12.91 14.74 3.75
C ARG A 460 -12.47 14.85 5.22
N ARG A 461 -12.82 13.86 6.04
CA ARG A 461 -12.29 13.68 7.39
C ARG A 461 -11.18 12.63 7.37
N ILE A 462 -10.21 12.79 8.25
CA ILE A 462 -9.14 11.84 8.51
C ILE A 462 -9.41 11.21 9.87
N LEU A 463 -9.59 9.90 9.87
CA LEU A 463 -9.84 9.13 11.09
C LEU A 463 -8.52 8.49 11.52
N VAL A 464 -8.15 8.69 12.78
CA VAL A 464 -6.88 8.23 13.34
C VAL A 464 -7.17 7.42 14.59
N GLY A 465 -6.67 6.19 14.62
CA GLY A 465 -6.62 5.34 15.81
C GLY A 465 -5.17 4.99 16.13
N THR A 466 -4.86 4.89 17.42
CA THR A 466 -3.52 4.52 17.90
C THR A 466 -3.50 3.19 18.65
N CYS A 467 -2.30 2.61 18.78
CA CYS A 467 -2.04 1.42 19.57
C CYS A 467 -2.37 1.63 21.07
N GLU A 468 -2.32 2.87 21.53
CA GLU A 468 -2.59 3.26 22.92
C GLU A 468 -4.08 3.64 23.15
N GLY A 469 -4.87 3.68 22.08
CA GLY A 469 -6.32 3.88 22.13
C GLY A 469 -6.81 5.31 21.96
N THR A 470 -5.96 6.21 21.48
CA THR A 470 -6.37 7.57 21.08
C THR A 470 -7.10 7.51 19.74
N LEU A 471 -8.37 7.91 19.75
CA LEU A 471 -9.21 8.14 18.58
C LEU A 471 -9.24 9.64 18.28
N LYS A 472 -8.82 10.03 17.07
CA LYS A 472 -8.99 11.40 16.57
C LYS A 472 -9.74 11.43 15.24
N ILE A 473 -10.54 12.49 15.08
CA ILE A 473 -11.13 12.87 13.80
C ILE A 473 -10.62 14.26 13.45
N LEU A 474 -9.95 14.36 12.31
CA LEU A 474 -9.33 15.59 11.83
C LEU A 474 -9.98 16.02 10.52
N THR A 475 -10.05 17.33 10.28
CA THR A 475 -10.45 17.91 8.98
C THR A 475 -9.41 18.91 8.52
N MET A 476 -9.35 19.16 7.22
CA MET A 476 -8.63 20.32 6.67
C MET A 476 -9.25 21.64 7.12
#